data_AF-A0AA42YC57-F1
#
_entry.id   AF-A0AA42YC57-F1
#
_cell.length_a   1.000
_cell.length_b   1.000
_cell.length_c   1.000
_cell.angle_alpha   90.00
_cell.angle_beta   90.00
_cell.angle_gamma   90.00
#
_symmetry.space_group_name_H-M   'P 1'
#
loop_
_entity.id
_entity.type
_entity.pdbx_description
1 polymer ?
#
loop_
_entity_poly.entity_id
_entity_poly.type
_entity_poly.pdbx_seq_one_letter_code
_entity_poly.pdbx_strand_id
1 'polypeptide(L)'
;MLVSVSDEDWRAIDALGLRVDANLEALDTRLMQGGEPTFISLANPDAPEWNTTAIGPGKRRLAEKLLRRLAPRFAPGALLHYGQGKWYPGEALPRWSLGVFWRKDGVALWSDDSLAADGMRDCGFGLEQARGLVEAIAAGTGLSPDFIIPAFEDPWPVIHEASRLPVDVDPLQHDLRDAGERARLARLLHGDLAQPAGLALPLRPGKPGKHRWISSRWPLNRARLYLIPGSSPSGYRLPLDTLPEAAADQVVRTALCIEPRAGVLHVFMPPLEELDDYIALLGAVERAAASHRLPVCVEGFDPPADPRLNVLRITPDPGVIEVNLPPAASWSELASNTRVLDEEARAVGLTTVKYSFDGRPLATGGGNHVTLGSPSWAESPFLKRPDLLQSLLTYWQHHPALSYMFSGLFVGPTSQAPRIDEARDDLLCELAIAFQQLDAARQPVGAMLEPRIIDGLLRHLLVDVTGNAHRAEFCIDKLFAPGSPGGQLGVLELRAFEMPPDWRMGMIHSLLVRALVARFWKTPYRGEFRRWGGALHDRFMLPHFLNADLREVLHELAAAGCRFDPNWFMPFFEFRFPLIGSVRHDAIEIELRQALEPWLALGEQAASGASSRPVDSSLERIQVMARGLDLA
;
A
#
# COMPACT_ATOMS: atom_id res chain seq x y z
N MET A 1 -27.50 7.30 10.36
CA MET A 1 -27.09 7.39 8.94
C MET A 1 -25.68 7.92 8.92
N LEU A 2 -24.76 7.27 8.20
CA LEU A 2 -23.45 7.89 7.93
C LEU A 2 -23.72 9.20 7.16
N VAL A 3 -23.18 10.31 7.65
CA VAL A 3 -23.36 11.61 7.01
C VAL A 3 -22.63 11.57 5.67
N SER A 4 -23.35 11.71 4.57
CA SER A 4 -22.79 11.72 3.21
C SER A 4 -22.72 13.14 2.66
N VAL A 5 -21.73 13.41 1.83
CA VAL A 5 -21.63 14.67 1.07
C VAL A 5 -22.72 14.69 0.00
N SER A 6 -23.50 15.78 -0.06
CA SER A 6 -24.59 15.91 -1.04
C SER A 6 -24.06 16.09 -2.47
N ASP A 7 -24.88 15.78 -3.49
CA ASP A 7 -24.47 16.00 -4.89
C ASP A 7 -24.34 17.50 -5.25
N GLU A 8 -24.97 18.40 -4.48
CA GLU A 8 -24.78 19.84 -4.61
C GLU A 8 -23.42 20.26 -4.03
N ASP A 9 -23.10 19.83 -2.82
CA ASP A 9 -21.80 20.07 -2.19
C ASP A 9 -20.67 19.48 -3.03
N TRP A 10 -20.85 18.26 -3.55
CA TRP A 10 -19.87 17.62 -4.41
C TRP A 10 -19.56 18.45 -5.65
N ARG A 11 -20.58 19.01 -6.33
CA ARG A 11 -20.35 19.90 -7.48
C ARG A 11 -19.54 21.14 -7.11
N ALA A 12 -19.78 21.71 -5.93
CA ALA A 12 -19.02 22.86 -5.45
C ALA A 12 -17.57 22.50 -5.05
N ILE A 13 -17.38 21.34 -4.41
CA ILE A 13 -16.08 20.77 -4.07
C ILE A 13 -15.27 20.50 -5.34
N ASP A 14 -15.87 19.83 -6.33
CA ASP A 14 -15.24 19.50 -7.60
C ASP A 14 -14.82 20.77 -8.37
N ALA A 15 -15.70 21.77 -8.41
CA ALA A 15 -15.38 23.06 -9.01
C ALA A 15 -14.23 23.79 -8.28
N LEU A 16 -14.11 23.68 -6.96
CA LEU A 16 -12.96 24.20 -6.22
C LEU A 16 -11.70 23.41 -6.53
N GLY A 17 -11.80 22.08 -6.61
CA GLY A 17 -10.72 21.19 -7.01
C GLY A 17 -10.10 21.58 -8.34
N LEU A 18 -10.91 21.75 -9.37
CA LEU A 18 -10.47 22.21 -10.69
C LEU A 18 -9.76 23.57 -10.65
N ARG A 19 -10.24 24.51 -9.81
CA ARG A 19 -9.58 25.82 -9.65
C ARG A 19 -8.23 25.71 -8.95
N VAL A 20 -8.13 24.91 -7.90
CA VAL A 20 -6.86 24.66 -7.19
C VAL A 20 -5.86 23.99 -8.11
N ASP A 21 -6.32 23.04 -8.93
CA ASP A 21 -5.51 22.37 -9.95
C ASP A 21 -4.94 23.36 -10.97
N ALA A 22 -5.80 24.22 -11.54
CA ALA A 22 -5.37 25.27 -12.47
C ALA A 22 -4.35 26.23 -11.83
N ASN A 23 -4.48 26.54 -10.54
CA ASN A 23 -3.51 27.34 -9.82
C ASN A 23 -2.17 26.62 -9.66
N LEU A 24 -2.18 25.33 -9.32
CA LEU A 24 -0.98 24.50 -9.18
C LEU A 24 -0.23 24.35 -10.52
N GLU A 25 -0.96 24.24 -11.63
CA GLU A 25 -0.42 24.23 -12.98
C GLU A 25 0.20 25.59 -13.34
N ALA A 26 -0.51 26.70 -13.11
CA ALA A 26 0.00 28.05 -13.38
C ALA A 26 1.27 28.39 -12.57
N LEU A 27 1.48 27.72 -11.44
CA LEU A 27 2.65 27.87 -10.57
C LEU A 27 3.81 26.90 -10.92
N ASP A 28 3.67 26.04 -11.95
CA ASP A 28 4.59 24.96 -12.34
C ASP A 28 5.03 24.08 -11.15
N THR A 29 4.08 23.72 -10.30
CA THR A 29 4.37 22.87 -9.12
C THR A 29 4.66 21.42 -9.48
N ARG A 30 4.10 20.93 -10.62
CA ARG A 30 4.14 19.53 -11.07
C ARG A 30 3.70 18.54 -9.98
N LEU A 31 2.77 18.95 -9.13
CA LEU A 31 2.27 18.16 -8.02
C LEU A 31 1.41 17.01 -8.52
N MET A 32 1.89 15.79 -8.31
CA MET A 32 1.11 14.57 -8.38
C MET A 32 0.67 14.16 -6.98
N GLN A 33 -0.49 13.51 -6.90
CA GLN A 33 -1.04 13.03 -5.64
C GLN A 33 -1.57 11.61 -5.77
N GLY A 34 -1.14 10.73 -4.87
CA GLY A 34 -1.65 9.37 -4.75
C GLY A 34 -2.35 9.13 -3.41
N GLY A 35 -2.72 7.88 -3.18
CA GLY A 35 -3.33 7.44 -1.94
C GLY A 35 -3.11 5.94 -1.69
N GLU A 36 -3.14 5.56 -0.42
CA GLU A 36 -3.09 4.18 0.05
C GLU A 36 -4.38 3.83 0.84
N PRO A 37 -5.57 3.87 0.20
CA PRO A 37 -6.84 3.54 0.86
C PRO A 37 -6.92 2.09 1.32
N THR A 38 -7.61 1.88 2.44
CA THR A 38 -7.71 0.58 3.10
C THR A 38 -9.15 0.10 3.25
N PHE A 39 -9.35 -1.22 3.15
CA PHE A 39 -10.66 -1.84 3.12
C PHE A 39 -10.73 -3.10 3.99
N ILE A 40 -11.92 -3.38 4.53
CA ILE A 40 -12.25 -4.61 5.25
C ILE A 40 -13.45 -5.33 4.62
N SER A 41 -13.66 -6.59 4.97
CA SER A 41 -14.84 -7.36 4.55
C SER A 41 -16.10 -6.86 5.25
N LEU A 42 -17.16 -6.62 4.48
CA LEU A 42 -18.50 -6.32 5.01
C LEU A 42 -19.16 -7.56 5.66
N ALA A 43 -18.84 -8.76 5.16
CA ALA A 43 -19.55 -9.97 5.56
C ALA A 43 -19.10 -10.49 6.93
N ASN A 44 -17.80 -10.41 7.24
CA ASN A 44 -17.20 -10.96 8.46
C ASN A 44 -16.17 -10.00 9.08
N PRO A 45 -16.55 -8.77 9.47
CA PRO A 45 -15.62 -7.73 9.93
C PRO A 45 -14.86 -8.10 11.23
N ASP A 46 -15.35 -9.06 11.99
CA ASP A 46 -14.74 -9.49 13.27
C ASP A 46 -13.73 -10.63 13.12
N ALA A 47 -13.55 -11.18 11.91
CA ALA A 47 -12.56 -12.25 11.72
C ALA A 47 -11.13 -11.72 11.93
N PRO A 48 -10.17 -12.55 12.41
CA PRO A 48 -8.81 -12.11 12.71
C PRO A 48 -8.09 -11.40 11.56
N GLU A 49 -8.35 -11.80 10.30
CA GLU A 49 -7.76 -11.19 9.11
C GLU A 49 -8.17 -9.71 8.90
N TRP A 50 -9.26 -9.27 9.53
CA TRP A 50 -9.77 -7.90 9.46
C TRP A 50 -9.49 -7.09 10.74
N ASN A 51 -8.70 -7.65 11.66
CA ASN A 51 -8.41 -7.02 12.96
C ASN A 51 -6.95 -7.08 13.36
N THR A 52 -6.26 -8.20 13.11
CA THR A 52 -4.90 -8.44 13.64
C THR A 52 -3.97 -9.11 12.63
N THR A 53 -4.45 -10.08 11.85
CA THR A 53 -3.57 -10.84 10.95
C THR A 53 -3.45 -10.17 9.59
N ALA A 54 -2.26 -10.23 8.99
CA ALA A 54 -2.04 -9.71 7.65
C ALA A 54 -2.73 -10.59 6.59
N ILE A 55 -2.58 -11.91 6.70
CA ILE A 55 -3.16 -12.88 5.77
C ILE A 55 -4.34 -13.59 6.43
N GLY A 56 -5.30 -14.03 5.61
CA GLY A 56 -6.37 -14.91 6.03
C GLY A 56 -7.08 -15.56 4.84
N PRO A 57 -8.04 -16.46 5.13
CA PRO A 57 -8.69 -17.29 4.12
C PRO A 57 -9.60 -16.50 3.17
N GLY A 58 -10.16 -15.36 3.60
CA GLY A 58 -11.08 -14.54 2.81
C GLY A 58 -10.41 -13.40 2.08
N LYS A 59 -9.32 -12.87 2.64
CA LYS A 59 -8.68 -11.63 2.18
C LYS A 59 -8.18 -11.70 0.75
N ARG A 60 -7.40 -12.74 0.41
CA ARG A 60 -6.86 -12.92 -0.96
C ARG A 60 -7.97 -13.03 -2.01
N ARG A 61 -9.03 -13.79 -1.71
CA ARG A 61 -10.18 -13.96 -2.62
C ARG A 61 -10.91 -12.65 -2.90
N LEU A 62 -11.09 -11.79 -1.89
CA LEU A 62 -11.70 -10.47 -2.09
C LEU A 62 -10.77 -9.53 -2.87
N ALA A 63 -9.47 -9.58 -2.59
CA ALA A 63 -8.46 -8.82 -3.31
C ALA A 63 -8.38 -9.19 -4.79
N GLU A 64 -8.42 -10.49 -5.14
CA GLU A 64 -8.42 -10.95 -6.54
C GLU A 64 -9.70 -10.54 -7.29
N LYS A 65 -10.86 -10.58 -6.62
CA LYS A 65 -12.11 -10.05 -7.18
C LYS A 65 -12.01 -8.55 -7.45
N LEU A 66 -11.47 -7.79 -6.50
CA LEU A 66 -11.26 -6.35 -6.66
C LEU A 66 -10.29 -6.06 -7.81
N LEU A 67 -9.15 -6.75 -7.88
CA LEU A 67 -8.16 -6.63 -8.94
C LEU A 67 -8.79 -6.74 -10.34
N ARG A 68 -9.59 -7.78 -10.55
CA ARG A 68 -10.26 -8.05 -11.84
C ARG A 68 -11.30 -7.00 -12.23
N ARG A 69 -11.89 -6.32 -11.25
CA ARG A 69 -12.85 -5.24 -11.50
C ARG A 69 -12.16 -3.91 -11.74
N LEU A 70 -11.06 -3.64 -11.04
CA LEU A 70 -10.28 -2.41 -11.22
C LEU A 70 -9.54 -2.40 -12.56
N ALA A 71 -8.96 -3.52 -12.99
CA ALA A 71 -8.14 -3.57 -14.20
C ALA A 71 -8.80 -2.98 -15.46
N PRO A 72 -10.01 -3.39 -15.88
CA PRO A 72 -10.66 -2.80 -17.06
C PRO A 72 -11.11 -1.34 -16.86
N ARG A 73 -11.22 -0.86 -15.61
CA ARG A 73 -11.65 0.52 -15.29
C ARG A 73 -10.48 1.49 -15.31
N PHE A 74 -9.29 1.05 -14.93
CA PHE A 74 -8.07 1.85 -14.91
C PHE A 74 -7.26 1.72 -16.19
N ALA A 75 -7.14 0.52 -16.74
CA ALA A 75 -6.26 0.24 -17.86
C ALA A 75 -6.70 -1.00 -18.65
N PRO A 76 -7.57 -0.83 -19.66
CA PRO A 76 -7.83 -1.90 -20.64
C PRO A 76 -6.52 -2.39 -21.28
N GLY A 77 -6.36 -3.71 -21.38
CA GLY A 77 -5.12 -4.33 -21.88
C GLY A 77 -3.95 -4.35 -20.89
N ALA A 78 -4.24 -4.19 -19.59
CA ALA A 78 -3.27 -4.31 -18.52
C ALA A 78 -2.88 -5.77 -18.24
N LEU A 79 -1.66 -5.95 -17.73
CA LEU A 79 -1.21 -7.22 -17.17
C LEU A 79 -1.71 -7.35 -15.73
N LEU A 80 -2.49 -8.41 -15.46
CA LEU A 80 -2.76 -8.88 -14.10
C LEU A 80 -1.60 -9.75 -13.63
N HIS A 81 -0.99 -9.38 -12.50
CA HIS A 81 0.17 -10.06 -11.95
C HIS A 81 -0.08 -10.54 -10.51
N TYR A 82 0.34 -11.77 -10.20
CA TYR A 82 0.19 -12.40 -8.88
C TYR A 82 1.57 -12.60 -8.25
N GLY A 83 2.07 -11.61 -7.54
CA GLY A 83 3.43 -11.60 -6.98
C GLY A 83 3.51 -11.87 -5.48
N GLN A 84 4.74 -11.78 -4.97
CA GLN A 84 5.05 -11.73 -3.54
C GLN A 84 5.36 -10.28 -3.13
N GLY A 85 4.84 -9.87 -1.98
CA GLY A 85 5.08 -8.59 -1.33
C GLY A 85 6.18 -8.67 -0.27
N LYS A 86 6.10 -7.78 0.73
CA LYS A 86 7.06 -7.70 1.83
C LYS A 86 7.08 -9.00 2.65
N TRP A 87 8.27 -9.38 3.12
CA TRP A 87 8.47 -10.46 4.08
C TRP A 87 8.88 -9.86 5.42
N TYR A 88 8.04 -10.04 6.44
CA TYR A 88 8.30 -9.51 7.78
C TYR A 88 8.96 -10.57 8.68
N PRO A 89 9.86 -10.17 9.60
CA PRO A 89 10.44 -11.09 10.58
C PRO A 89 9.37 -11.86 11.36
N GLY A 90 9.53 -13.18 11.46
CA GLY A 90 8.59 -14.07 12.16
C GLY A 90 7.45 -14.62 11.28
N GLU A 91 7.25 -14.12 10.06
CA GLU A 91 6.31 -14.72 9.10
C GLU A 91 7.00 -15.87 8.33
N ALA A 92 6.28 -16.98 8.10
CA ALA A 92 6.83 -18.15 7.41
C ALA A 92 7.10 -17.89 5.92
N LEU A 93 6.31 -17.01 5.29
CA LEU A 93 6.36 -16.70 3.87
C LEU A 93 6.17 -15.21 3.65
N PRO A 94 6.69 -14.65 2.55
CA PRO A 94 6.31 -13.32 2.11
C PRO A 94 4.79 -13.25 1.87
N ARG A 95 4.23 -12.08 2.15
CA ARG A 95 2.83 -11.79 1.87
C ARG A 95 2.57 -11.81 0.36
N TRP A 96 1.32 -12.01 -0.07
CA TRP A 96 0.98 -11.88 -1.50
C TRP A 96 0.89 -10.40 -1.91
N SER A 97 1.09 -10.12 -3.20
CA SER A 97 0.94 -8.78 -3.79
C SER A 97 0.30 -8.91 -5.16
N LEU A 98 -0.87 -8.31 -5.36
CA LEU A 98 -1.57 -8.36 -6.63
C LEU A 98 -1.34 -7.05 -7.39
N GLY A 99 -0.95 -7.13 -8.65
CA GLY A 99 -0.61 -5.97 -9.47
C GLY A 99 -1.45 -5.84 -10.73
N VAL A 100 -1.79 -4.61 -11.09
CA VAL A 100 -2.25 -4.23 -12.44
C VAL A 100 -1.16 -3.36 -13.04
N PHE A 101 -0.53 -3.83 -14.11
CA PHE A 101 0.53 -3.10 -14.82
C PHE A 101 0.02 -2.65 -16.19
N TRP A 102 0.29 -1.40 -16.57
CA TRP A 102 -0.03 -0.90 -17.90
C TRP A 102 0.96 0.15 -18.39
N ARG A 103 1.03 0.32 -19.70
CA ARG A 103 1.89 1.32 -20.31
C ARG A 103 1.19 2.67 -20.35
N LYS A 104 1.95 3.73 -20.07
CA LYS A 104 1.49 5.12 -20.15
C LYS A 104 1.15 5.57 -21.57
N ASP A 105 1.69 4.89 -22.58
CA ASP A 105 1.40 5.17 -24.00
C ASP A 105 0.14 4.47 -24.53
N GLY A 106 -0.58 3.72 -23.68
CA GLY A 106 -1.81 3.04 -24.04
C GLY A 106 -1.62 1.76 -24.86
N VAL A 107 -0.39 1.32 -25.13
CA VAL A 107 -0.13 0.03 -25.76
C VAL A 107 -0.40 -1.08 -24.73
N ALA A 108 -1.18 -2.09 -25.13
CA ALA A 108 -1.51 -3.21 -24.27
C ALA A 108 -0.25 -4.00 -23.85
N LEU A 109 -0.17 -4.37 -22.58
CA LEU A 109 0.77 -5.40 -22.10
C LEU A 109 0.19 -6.80 -22.28
N TRP A 110 -1.13 -6.90 -22.23
CA TRP A 110 -1.90 -8.12 -22.44
C TRP A 110 -3.10 -7.76 -23.32
N SER A 111 -3.20 -8.37 -24.49
CA SER A 111 -4.16 -7.99 -25.54
C SER A 111 -5.49 -8.73 -25.45
N ASP A 112 -5.51 -9.95 -24.90
CA ASP A 112 -6.71 -10.80 -24.80
C ASP A 112 -7.08 -11.11 -23.34
N ASP A 113 -8.02 -10.33 -22.80
CA ASP A 113 -8.53 -10.48 -21.42
C ASP A 113 -9.11 -11.88 -21.13
N SER A 114 -9.56 -12.62 -22.16
CA SER A 114 -10.08 -13.98 -21.97
C SER A 114 -8.98 -14.98 -21.57
N LEU A 115 -7.71 -14.64 -21.82
CA LEU A 115 -6.54 -15.45 -21.45
C LEU A 115 -6.03 -15.14 -20.04
N ALA A 116 -6.55 -14.12 -19.36
CA ALA A 116 -6.17 -13.81 -17.98
C ALA A 116 -6.97 -14.67 -16.98
N ALA A 117 -6.45 -15.86 -16.64
CA ALA A 117 -7.16 -16.87 -15.85
C ALA A 117 -7.59 -16.36 -14.48
N ASP A 118 -8.86 -16.58 -14.12
CA ASP A 118 -9.33 -16.42 -12.75
C ASP A 118 -8.73 -17.50 -11.86
N GLY A 119 -7.76 -17.11 -11.01
CA GLY A 119 -7.09 -18.00 -10.07
C GLY A 119 -8.04 -18.70 -9.09
N MET A 120 -9.29 -18.23 -8.99
CA MET A 120 -10.34 -18.83 -8.16
C MET A 120 -11.21 -19.84 -8.91
N ARG A 121 -11.07 -19.97 -10.23
CA ARG A 121 -11.90 -20.84 -11.07
C ARG A 121 -11.10 -22.05 -11.56
N ASP A 122 -11.49 -23.23 -11.08
CA ASP A 122 -10.94 -24.50 -11.54
C ASP A 122 -11.29 -24.71 -13.04
N CYS A 123 -10.27 -24.74 -13.89
CA CYS A 123 -10.38 -25.01 -15.32
C CYS A 123 -10.05 -26.48 -15.67
N GLY A 124 -9.72 -27.31 -14.68
CA GLY A 124 -9.32 -28.71 -14.85
C GLY A 124 -7.95 -28.89 -15.50
N PHE A 125 -7.11 -27.85 -15.54
CA PHE A 125 -5.81 -27.92 -16.20
C PHE A 125 -4.76 -28.64 -15.34
N GLY A 126 -4.03 -29.55 -15.97
CA GLY A 126 -2.94 -30.32 -15.36
C GLY A 126 -1.63 -30.20 -16.13
N LEU A 127 -0.72 -31.15 -15.89
CA LEU A 127 0.61 -31.16 -16.49
C LEU A 127 0.62 -31.29 -18.00
N GLU A 128 -0.41 -31.90 -18.59
CA GLU A 128 -0.53 -32.04 -20.05
C GLU A 128 -0.66 -30.65 -20.69
N GLN A 129 -1.57 -29.82 -20.17
CA GLN A 129 -1.76 -28.45 -20.67
C GLN A 129 -0.53 -27.58 -20.35
N ALA A 130 0.08 -27.76 -19.17
CA ALA A 130 1.32 -27.07 -18.82
C ALA A 130 2.46 -27.40 -19.81
N ARG A 131 2.56 -28.67 -20.25
CA ARG A 131 3.54 -29.13 -21.23
C ARG A 131 3.34 -28.50 -22.60
N GLY A 132 2.12 -28.54 -23.12
CA GLY A 132 1.80 -27.90 -24.40
C GLY A 132 2.11 -26.40 -24.38
N LEU A 133 1.80 -25.72 -23.26
CA LEU A 133 2.07 -24.30 -23.10
C LEU A 133 3.58 -23.98 -23.07
N VAL A 134 4.39 -24.72 -22.31
CA VAL A 134 5.85 -24.44 -22.23
C VAL A 134 6.56 -24.79 -23.54
N GLU A 135 6.12 -25.82 -24.26
CA GLU A 135 6.64 -26.18 -25.59
C GLU A 135 6.34 -25.09 -26.61
N ALA A 136 5.13 -24.53 -26.59
CA ALA A 136 4.76 -23.39 -27.43
C ALA A 136 5.55 -22.11 -27.07
N ILE A 137 5.81 -21.86 -25.78
CA ILE A 137 6.67 -20.75 -25.34
C ILE A 137 8.12 -20.95 -25.81
N ALA A 138 8.66 -22.17 -25.68
CA ALA A 138 10.00 -22.50 -26.17
C ALA A 138 10.11 -22.24 -27.67
N ALA A 139 9.16 -22.72 -28.47
CA ALA A 139 9.10 -22.46 -29.90
C ALA A 139 8.99 -20.96 -30.22
N GLY A 140 8.11 -20.23 -29.51
CA GLY A 140 7.90 -18.78 -29.69
C GLY A 140 9.08 -17.91 -29.26
N THR A 141 9.97 -18.43 -28.41
CA THR A 141 11.22 -17.78 -28.01
C THR A 141 12.44 -18.26 -28.82
N GLY A 142 12.25 -19.23 -29.72
CA GLY A 142 13.32 -19.80 -30.54
C GLY A 142 14.23 -20.79 -29.78
N LEU A 143 13.77 -21.31 -28.66
CA LEU A 143 14.47 -22.27 -27.81
C LEU A 143 14.04 -23.71 -28.14
N SER A 144 14.96 -24.67 -28.00
CA SER A 144 14.62 -26.09 -28.16
C SER A 144 13.77 -26.58 -26.97
N PRO A 145 12.70 -27.36 -27.21
CA PRO A 145 11.97 -28.06 -26.16
C PRO A 145 12.86 -28.97 -25.28
N ASP A 146 14.04 -29.38 -25.78
CA ASP A 146 15.02 -30.18 -25.01
C ASP A 146 15.57 -29.48 -23.77
N PHE A 147 15.33 -28.17 -23.62
CA PHE A 147 15.70 -27.41 -22.43
C PHE A 147 14.63 -27.41 -21.34
N ILE A 148 13.44 -27.98 -21.59
CA ILE A 148 12.37 -28.06 -20.60
C ILE A 148 12.74 -29.14 -19.56
N ILE A 149 12.72 -28.77 -18.29
CA ILE A 149 13.10 -29.62 -17.16
C ILE A 149 11.88 -29.83 -16.27
N PRO A 150 11.38 -31.06 -16.11
CA PRO A 150 10.33 -31.34 -15.14
C PRO A 150 10.83 -31.14 -13.70
N ALA A 151 10.11 -30.34 -12.93
CA ALA A 151 10.42 -30.04 -11.53
C ALA A 151 9.52 -30.85 -10.60
N PHE A 152 10.11 -31.49 -9.60
CA PHE A 152 9.43 -32.40 -8.66
C PHE A 152 9.50 -31.85 -7.23
N GLU A 153 8.51 -32.17 -6.41
CA GLU A 153 8.64 -31.96 -4.97
C GLU A 153 9.67 -32.91 -4.38
N ASP A 154 10.51 -32.43 -3.45
CA ASP A 154 11.44 -33.29 -2.72
C ASP A 154 10.70 -34.04 -1.58
N PRO A 155 10.60 -35.38 -1.62
CA PRO A 155 9.99 -36.16 -0.55
C PRO A 155 10.86 -36.27 0.71
N TRP A 156 12.17 -36.05 0.60
CA TRP A 156 13.10 -36.44 1.65
C TRP A 156 12.95 -35.65 2.96
N PRO A 157 12.76 -34.32 2.92
CA PRO A 157 12.49 -33.54 4.14
C PRO A 157 11.23 -34.01 4.87
N VAL A 158 10.18 -34.36 4.12
CA VAL A 158 8.91 -34.83 4.66
C VAL A 158 9.04 -36.20 5.31
N ILE A 159 9.71 -37.13 4.64
CA ILE A 159 9.97 -38.47 5.18
C ILE A 159 10.81 -38.36 6.46
N HIS A 160 11.82 -37.49 6.46
CA HIS A 160 12.67 -37.28 7.62
C HIS A 160 11.87 -36.71 8.80
N GLU A 161 11.04 -35.70 8.56
CA GLU A 161 10.19 -35.09 9.60
C GLU A 161 9.16 -36.07 10.16
N ALA A 162 8.43 -36.77 9.28
CA ALA A 162 7.46 -37.80 9.67
C ALA A 162 8.10 -38.93 10.50
N SER A 163 9.34 -39.32 10.18
CA SER A 163 10.07 -40.37 10.93
C SER A 163 10.45 -39.97 12.36
N ARG A 164 10.42 -38.67 12.68
CA ARG A 164 10.75 -38.12 13.99
C ARG A 164 9.51 -37.86 14.85
N LEU A 165 8.32 -38.01 14.29
CA LEU A 165 7.08 -37.88 15.03
C LEU A 165 6.86 -39.10 15.94
N PRO A 166 6.29 -38.91 17.13
CA PRO A 166 5.84 -40.02 17.97
C PRO A 166 4.87 -40.94 17.21
N VAL A 167 4.83 -42.22 17.60
CA VAL A 167 4.06 -43.28 16.90
C VAL A 167 2.55 -42.98 16.88
N ASP A 168 2.07 -42.17 17.81
CA ASP A 168 0.68 -41.74 17.99
C ASP A 168 0.36 -40.38 17.33
N VAL A 169 1.32 -39.72 16.68
CA VAL A 169 1.11 -38.45 15.98
C VAL A 169 0.95 -38.69 14.49
N ASP A 170 -0.23 -38.35 13.97
CA ASP A 170 -0.47 -38.33 12.53
C ASP A 170 0.30 -37.16 11.88
N PRO A 171 1.24 -37.41 10.95
CA PRO A 171 1.96 -36.35 10.23
C PRO A 171 1.06 -35.36 9.49
N LEU A 172 -0.18 -35.76 9.13
CA LEU A 172 -1.16 -34.90 8.47
C LEU A 172 -1.89 -33.96 9.45
N GLN A 173 -1.84 -34.24 10.75
CA GLN A 173 -2.45 -33.44 11.81
C GLN A 173 -1.42 -32.68 12.66
N HIS A 174 -0.13 -32.85 12.39
CA HIS A 174 0.94 -32.11 13.07
C HIS A 174 0.83 -30.60 12.75
N ASP A 175 1.18 -29.74 13.72
CA ASP A 175 0.93 -28.28 13.75
C ASP A 175 1.63 -27.52 12.63
N LEU A 176 1.08 -27.62 11.42
CA LEU A 176 1.52 -26.88 10.26
C LEU A 176 0.67 -25.64 10.17
N ARG A 177 1.26 -24.51 10.53
CA ARG A 177 0.58 -23.21 10.53
C ARG A 177 0.13 -22.78 9.13
N ASP A 178 0.79 -23.28 8.08
CA ASP A 178 0.47 -22.97 6.68
C ASP A 178 -0.48 -24.00 6.04
N ALA A 179 -1.59 -23.52 5.48
CA ALA A 179 -2.54 -24.33 4.73
C ALA A 179 -1.95 -24.88 3.42
N GLY A 180 -1.06 -24.12 2.77
CA GLY A 180 -0.38 -24.55 1.55
C GLY A 180 0.56 -25.74 1.81
N GLU A 181 1.31 -25.67 2.90
CA GLU A 181 2.18 -26.74 3.37
C GLU A 181 1.40 -28.01 3.73
N ARG A 182 0.26 -27.91 4.43
CA ARG A 182 -0.62 -29.06 4.67
C ARG A 182 -1.10 -29.72 3.38
N ALA A 183 -1.57 -28.93 2.42
CA ALA A 183 -2.01 -29.43 1.12
C ALA A 183 -0.86 -30.05 0.30
N ARG A 184 0.37 -29.53 0.47
CA ARG A 184 1.59 -30.10 -0.11
C ARG A 184 1.90 -31.46 0.54
N LEU A 185 1.98 -31.54 1.86
CA LEU A 185 2.26 -32.79 2.57
C LEU A 185 1.24 -33.88 2.28
N ALA A 186 -0.05 -33.53 2.26
CA ALA A 186 -1.10 -34.46 1.86
C ALA A 186 -0.83 -35.05 0.46
N ARG A 187 -0.47 -34.22 -0.52
CA ARG A 187 -0.11 -34.71 -1.87
C ARG A 187 1.12 -35.64 -1.86
N LEU A 188 2.14 -35.32 -1.07
CA LEU A 188 3.36 -36.13 -0.98
C LEU A 188 3.11 -37.48 -0.31
N LEU A 189 2.24 -37.54 0.70
CA LEU A 189 1.91 -38.77 1.43
C LEU A 189 0.90 -39.65 0.66
N HIS A 190 0.02 -39.07 -0.16
CA HIS A 190 -0.94 -39.81 -0.98
C HIS A 190 -0.37 -40.40 -2.29
N GLY A 191 0.95 -40.32 -2.51
CA GLY A 191 1.65 -41.12 -3.53
C GLY A 191 1.93 -40.44 -4.87
N ASP A 192 1.76 -39.12 -4.99
CA ASP A 192 1.97 -38.41 -6.27
C ASP A 192 3.43 -37.98 -6.53
N LEU A 193 4.39 -38.55 -5.79
CA LEU A 193 5.82 -38.24 -5.85
C LEU A 193 6.48 -38.52 -7.21
N ALA A 194 5.82 -39.35 -8.03
CA ALA A 194 6.31 -39.71 -9.35
C ALA A 194 5.99 -38.65 -10.41
N GLN A 195 5.02 -37.75 -10.17
CA GLN A 195 4.61 -36.71 -11.11
C GLN A 195 5.36 -35.40 -10.86
N PRO A 196 5.75 -34.68 -11.92
CA PRO A 196 6.25 -33.31 -11.79
C PRO A 196 5.23 -32.40 -11.10
N ALA A 197 5.68 -31.51 -10.24
CA ALA A 197 4.85 -30.41 -9.76
C ALA A 197 4.66 -29.33 -10.83
N GLY A 198 5.66 -29.15 -11.70
CA GLY A 198 5.64 -28.18 -12.79
C GLY A 198 6.79 -28.39 -13.77
N LEU A 199 6.93 -27.46 -14.71
CA LEU A 199 7.94 -27.49 -15.76
C LEU A 199 8.76 -26.20 -15.71
N ALA A 200 10.08 -26.32 -15.73
CA ALA A 200 11.01 -25.19 -15.78
C ALA A 200 11.66 -25.11 -17.16
N LEU A 201 11.69 -23.92 -17.75
CA LEU A 201 12.43 -23.60 -18.96
C LEU A 201 13.53 -22.58 -18.59
N PRO A 202 14.80 -22.99 -18.47
CA PRO A 202 15.89 -22.05 -18.27
C PRO A 202 15.95 -21.07 -19.43
N LEU A 203 15.90 -19.78 -19.16
CA LEU A 203 16.01 -18.75 -20.20
C LEU A 203 16.53 -17.43 -19.62
N ARG A 204 17.28 -16.71 -20.45
CA ARG A 204 17.69 -15.33 -20.21
C ARG A 204 17.79 -14.55 -21.53
N PRO A 205 17.79 -13.21 -21.48
CA PRO A 205 18.09 -12.40 -22.64
C PRO A 205 19.47 -12.73 -23.24
N GLY A 206 19.53 -12.74 -24.57
CA GLY A 206 20.75 -12.87 -25.35
C GLY A 206 21.47 -11.54 -25.55
N LYS A 207 22.71 -11.59 -26.04
CA LYS A 207 23.46 -10.36 -26.38
C LYS A 207 22.85 -9.70 -27.63
N PRO A 208 22.85 -8.35 -27.73
CA PRO A 208 22.41 -7.65 -28.94
C PRO A 208 23.06 -8.21 -30.22
N GLY A 209 22.27 -8.38 -31.27
CA GLY A 209 22.73 -8.95 -32.55
C GLY A 209 22.81 -10.49 -32.62
N LYS A 210 22.46 -11.21 -31.53
CA LYS A 210 22.28 -12.67 -31.52
C LYS A 210 20.79 -13.04 -31.34
N HIS A 211 20.50 -14.33 -31.17
CA HIS A 211 19.17 -14.78 -30.74
C HIS A 211 18.74 -14.05 -29.46
N ARG A 212 17.49 -13.58 -29.44
CA ARG A 212 16.93 -12.79 -28.32
C ARG A 212 16.93 -13.56 -27.00
N TRP A 213 16.72 -14.86 -27.05
CA TRP A 213 16.68 -15.74 -25.88
C TRP A 213 17.79 -16.78 -25.96
N ILE A 214 18.41 -17.06 -24.81
CA ILE A 214 19.41 -18.11 -24.65
C ILE A 214 18.94 -19.04 -23.52
N SER A 215 19.13 -20.33 -23.73
CA SER A 215 18.87 -21.37 -22.74
C SER A 215 20.11 -22.24 -22.53
N SER A 216 20.09 -23.08 -21.51
CA SER A 216 21.12 -24.06 -21.19
C SER A 216 20.50 -25.28 -20.54
N ARG A 217 21.09 -26.46 -20.72
CA ARG A 217 20.78 -27.60 -19.87
C ARG A 217 21.35 -27.38 -18.48
N TRP A 218 20.57 -27.69 -17.45
CA TRP A 218 21.09 -27.68 -16.08
C TRP A 218 21.76 -29.01 -15.77
N PRO A 219 23.06 -28.99 -15.38
CA PRO A 219 23.70 -30.15 -14.80
C PRO A 219 23.16 -30.32 -13.37
N LEU A 220 22.24 -31.25 -13.19
CA LEU A 220 21.58 -31.50 -11.92
C LEU A 220 22.42 -32.44 -11.05
N ASN A 221 22.55 -32.15 -9.75
CA ASN A 221 23.23 -33.03 -8.79
C ASN A 221 22.48 -34.34 -8.53
N ARG A 222 21.19 -34.37 -8.85
CA ARG A 222 20.30 -35.54 -8.75
C ARG A 222 19.73 -35.86 -10.12
N ALA A 223 19.18 -37.06 -10.28
CA ALA A 223 18.58 -37.51 -11.54
C ALA A 223 17.39 -36.64 -12.02
N ARG A 224 16.79 -35.84 -11.13
CA ARG A 224 15.64 -34.95 -11.40
C ARG A 224 15.86 -33.60 -10.73
N LEU A 225 15.17 -32.59 -11.23
CA LEU A 225 15.10 -31.27 -10.59
C LEU A 225 14.13 -31.35 -9.43
N TYR A 226 14.64 -31.23 -8.20
CA TYR A 226 13.83 -31.19 -7.00
C TYR A 226 13.70 -29.76 -6.50
N LEU A 227 12.47 -29.33 -6.24
CA LEU A 227 12.16 -28.02 -5.69
C LEU A 227 12.56 -27.94 -4.21
N ILE A 228 13.02 -26.77 -3.79
CA ILE A 228 13.17 -26.43 -2.38
C ILE A 228 11.79 -26.59 -1.71
N PRO A 229 11.70 -27.23 -0.52
CA PRO A 229 10.43 -27.38 0.17
C PRO A 229 9.78 -26.03 0.50
N GLY A 230 8.45 -25.96 0.37
CA GLY A 230 7.65 -24.79 0.71
C GLY A 230 6.39 -24.68 -0.16
N SER A 231 5.54 -23.69 0.12
CA SER A 231 4.29 -23.44 -0.59
C SER A 231 4.33 -22.24 -1.54
N SER A 232 5.49 -21.57 -1.67
CA SER A 232 5.73 -20.57 -2.72
C SER A 232 5.62 -21.18 -4.13
N PRO A 233 5.35 -20.37 -5.17
CA PRO A 233 5.47 -20.78 -6.57
C PRO A 233 6.76 -21.55 -6.89
N SER A 234 6.68 -22.53 -7.79
CA SER A 234 7.83 -23.39 -8.14
C SER A 234 9.07 -22.60 -8.58
N GLY A 235 8.90 -21.46 -9.26
CA GLY A 235 10.00 -20.61 -9.73
C GLY A 235 10.84 -19.98 -8.61
N TYR A 236 10.24 -19.67 -7.45
CA TYR A 236 10.98 -19.21 -6.27
C TYR A 236 11.69 -20.33 -5.52
N ARG A 237 11.35 -21.59 -5.83
CA ARG A 237 11.85 -22.79 -5.14
C ARG A 237 12.86 -23.57 -5.99
N LEU A 238 13.41 -22.96 -7.03
CA LEU A 238 14.44 -23.59 -7.85
C LEU A 238 15.77 -23.63 -7.08
N PRO A 239 16.47 -24.78 -6.99
CA PRO A 239 17.74 -24.93 -6.28
C PRO A 239 18.93 -24.38 -7.10
N LEU A 240 18.87 -23.10 -7.45
CA LEU A 240 19.81 -22.44 -8.36
C LEU A 240 21.24 -22.40 -7.81
N ASP A 241 21.41 -22.41 -6.49
CA ASP A 241 22.67 -22.49 -5.75
C ASP A 241 23.41 -23.81 -6.00
N THR A 242 22.68 -24.89 -6.32
CA THR A 242 23.28 -26.20 -6.62
C THR A 242 23.89 -26.30 -8.03
N LEU A 243 23.62 -25.32 -8.90
CA LEU A 243 24.17 -25.30 -10.26
C LEU A 243 25.66 -24.91 -10.24
N PRO A 244 26.52 -25.51 -11.09
CA PRO A 244 27.96 -25.25 -11.11
C PRO A 244 28.31 -23.78 -11.28
N GLU A 245 29.36 -23.31 -10.60
CA GLU A 245 29.93 -21.95 -10.74
C GLU A 245 30.57 -21.65 -12.11
N ALA A 246 30.29 -22.47 -13.13
CA ALA A 246 30.70 -22.21 -14.50
C ALA A 246 30.30 -20.79 -14.94
N ALA A 247 31.07 -20.21 -15.86
CA ALA A 247 30.82 -18.87 -16.35
C ALA A 247 29.35 -18.71 -16.81
N ALA A 248 28.75 -17.55 -16.51
CA ALA A 248 27.32 -17.27 -16.73
C ALA A 248 26.86 -17.41 -18.19
N ASP A 249 27.81 -17.51 -19.13
CA ASP A 249 27.57 -17.81 -20.54
C ASP A 249 27.25 -19.29 -20.81
N GLN A 250 27.65 -20.21 -19.92
CA GLN A 250 27.44 -21.65 -20.05
C GLN A 250 26.19 -22.16 -19.31
N VAL A 251 25.84 -21.56 -18.17
CA VAL A 251 24.68 -21.97 -17.36
C VAL A 251 23.76 -20.77 -17.12
N VAL A 252 22.54 -20.86 -17.65
CA VAL A 252 21.46 -19.89 -17.43
C VAL A 252 20.83 -20.14 -16.08
N ARG A 253 20.93 -19.19 -15.14
CA ARG A 253 20.46 -19.32 -13.74
C ARG A 253 19.05 -18.75 -13.50
N THR A 254 18.31 -18.48 -14.56
CA THR A 254 16.93 -17.98 -14.51
C THR A 254 16.04 -18.92 -15.31
N ALA A 255 14.79 -19.10 -14.89
CA ALA A 255 13.86 -19.97 -15.59
C ALA A 255 12.43 -19.47 -15.49
N LEU A 256 11.69 -19.57 -16.60
CA LEU A 256 10.24 -19.49 -16.59
C LEU A 256 9.71 -20.83 -16.11
N CYS A 257 8.73 -20.83 -15.22
CA CYS A 257 8.10 -22.05 -14.74
C CYS A 257 6.61 -22.06 -15.06
N ILE A 258 6.07 -23.24 -15.37
CA ILE A 258 4.64 -23.46 -15.51
C ILE A 258 4.20 -24.49 -14.49
N GLU A 259 3.30 -24.10 -13.61
CA GLU A 259 2.79 -24.93 -12.52
C GLU A 259 1.26 -25.00 -12.59
N PRO A 260 0.65 -26.18 -12.83
CA PRO A 260 -0.79 -26.35 -12.63
C PRO A 260 -1.11 -26.39 -11.13
N ARG A 261 -1.95 -25.46 -10.66
CA ARG A 261 -2.41 -25.41 -9.27
C ARG A 261 -3.91 -25.22 -9.22
N ALA A 262 -4.60 -26.12 -8.51
CA ALA A 262 -6.07 -26.11 -8.38
C ALA A 262 -6.80 -25.96 -9.74
N GLY A 263 -6.28 -26.64 -10.77
CA GLY A 263 -6.85 -26.63 -12.12
C GLY A 263 -6.58 -25.37 -12.95
N VAL A 264 -5.72 -24.46 -12.48
CA VAL A 264 -5.29 -23.24 -13.17
C VAL A 264 -3.80 -23.30 -13.51
N LEU A 265 -3.42 -22.83 -14.70
CA LEU A 265 -2.01 -22.75 -15.09
C LEU A 265 -1.40 -21.44 -14.59
N HIS A 266 -0.34 -21.54 -13.80
CA HIS A 266 0.45 -20.41 -13.36
C HIS A 266 1.76 -20.33 -14.13
N VAL A 267 2.05 -19.17 -14.72
CA VAL A 267 3.27 -18.89 -15.47
C VAL A 267 4.13 -17.96 -14.64
N PHE A 268 5.20 -18.51 -14.08
CA PHE A 268 6.20 -17.78 -13.33
C PHE A 268 7.17 -17.05 -14.27
N MET A 269 7.18 -15.73 -14.18
CA MET A 269 8.09 -14.83 -14.88
C MET A 269 9.43 -14.75 -14.11
N PRO A 270 10.57 -15.08 -14.74
CA PRO A 270 11.88 -14.93 -14.14
C PRO A 270 12.25 -13.46 -13.94
N PRO A 271 13.26 -13.14 -13.10
CA PRO A 271 13.76 -11.78 -13.00
C PRO A 271 14.40 -11.37 -14.33
N LEU A 272 14.01 -10.20 -14.85
CA LEU A 272 14.53 -9.59 -16.07
C LEU A 272 14.92 -8.13 -15.75
N GLU A 273 16.03 -7.67 -16.30
CA GLU A 273 16.57 -6.34 -16.03
C GLU A 273 15.86 -5.24 -16.86
N GLU A 274 15.48 -5.57 -18.09
CA GLU A 274 14.93 -4.62 -19.07
C GLU A 274 13.45 -4.88 -19.35
N LEU A 275 12.65 -3.81 -19.39
CA LEU A 275 11.21 -3.92 -19.66
C LEU A 275 10.93 -4.52 -21.04
N ASP A 276 11.74 -4.18 -22.04
CA ASP A 276 11.53 -4.65 -23.41
C ASP A 276 11.63 -6.19 -23.50
N ASP A 277 12.50 -6.81 -22.68
CA ASP A 277 12.62 -8.27 -22.60
C ASP A 277 11.47 -8.90 -21.83
N TYR A 278 10.99 -8.24 -20.77
CA TYR A 278 9.79 -8.68 -20.07
C TYR A 278 8.57 -8.70 -21.00
N ILE A 279 8.33 -7.61 -21.75
CA ILE A 279 7.23 -7.51 -22.70
C ILE A 279 7.35 -8.57 -23.80
N ALA A 280 8.57 -8.84 -24.28
CA ALA A 280 8.77 -9.85 -25.32
C ALA A 280 8.50 -11.27 -24.82
N LEU A 281 8.90 -11.59 -23.59
CA LEU A 281 8.59 -12.87 -22.96
C LEU A 281 7.10 -12.99 -22.70
N LEU A 282 6.48 -11.96 -22.14
CA LEU A 282 5.05 -11.90 -21.88
C LEU A 282 4.24 -12.09 -23.17
N GLY A 283 4.65 -11.46 -24.26
CA GLY A 283 4.02 -11.67 -25.57
C GLY A 283 4.20 -13.09 -26.11
N ALA A 284 5.30 -13.78 -25.79
CA ALA A 284 5.47 -15.19 -26.12
C ALA A 284 4.54 -16.09 -25.30
N VAL A 285 4.36 -15.77 -24.01
CA VAL A 285 3.39 -16.42 -23.12
C VAL A 285 1.97 -16.23 -23.65
N GLU A 286 1.58 -15.00 -23.97
CA GLU A 286 0.24 -14.68 -24.48
C GLU A 286 -0.06 -15.41 -25.79
N ARG A 287 0.86 -15.41 -26.76
CA ARG A 287 0.68 -16.13 -28.03
C ARG A 287 0.54 -17.64 -27.83
N ALA A 288 1.31 -18.22 -26.91
CA ALA A 288 1.22 -19.64 -26.58
C ALA A 288 -0.09 -19.98 -25.84
N ALA A 289 -0.52 -19.13 -24.91
CA ALA A 289 -1.82 -19.24 -24.26
C ALA A 289 -2.97 -19.18 -25.28
N ALA A 290 -2.89 -18.23 -26.23
CA ALA A 290 -3.88 -18.06 -27.29
C ALA A 290 -3.95 -19.28 -28.23
N SER A 291 -2.81 -19.83 -28.66
CA SER A 291 -2.77 -20.95 -29.60
C SER A 291 -3.40 -22.23 -29.03
N HIS A 292 -3.34 -22.40 -27.71
CA HIS A 292 -3.92 -23.54 -27.01
C HIS A 292 -5.25 -23.23 -26.31
N ARG A 293 -5.72 -21.96 -26.34
CA ARG A 293 -6.89 -21.47 -25.59
C ARG A 293 -6.79 -21.78 -24.09
N LEU A 294 -5.60 -21.60 -23.54
CA LEU A 294 -5.27 -21.86 -22.15
C LEU A 294 -5.14 -20.52 -21.42
N PRO A 295 -6.16 -20.05 -20.68
CA PRO A 295 -5.98 -18.90 -19.83
C PRO A 295 -4.94 -19.20 -18.73
N VAL A 296 -4.13 -18.21 -18.39
CA VAL A 296 -3.01 -18.33 -17.44
C VAL A 296 -3.02 -17.23 -16.37
N CYS A 297 -2.48 -17.55 -15.20
CA CYS A 297 -2.13 -16.59 -14.16
C CYS A 297 -0.65 -16.24 -14.30
N VAL A 298 -0.33 -14.98 -14.64
CA VAL A 298 1.07 -14.52 -14.70
C VAL A 298 1.54 -14.14 -13.28
N GLU A 299 2.64 -14.73 -12.84
CA GLU A 299 3.17 -14.57 -11.49
C GLU A 299 4.69 -14.50 -11.47
N GLY A 300 5.29 -14.39 -10.28
CA GLY A 300 6.73 -14.36 -10.11
C GLY A 300 7.26 -12.95 -9.97
N PHE A 301 8.36 -12.64 -10.68
CA PHE A 301 8.96 -11.32 -10.61
C PHE A 301 8.14 -10.29 -11.40
N ASP A 302 7.91 -9.13 -10.78
CA ASP A 302 7.26 -7.98 -11.42
C ASP A 302 8.03 -7.55 -12.69
N PRO A 303 7.37 -6.87 -13.64
CA PRO A 303 8.07 -6.11 -14.66
C PRO A 303 9.12 -5.19 -14.00
N PRO A 304 10.34 -5.07 -14.56
CA PRO A 304 11.35 -4.18 -14.01
C PRO A 304 10.85 -2.73 -13.96
N ALA A 305 11.35 -1.97 -12.98
CA ALA A 305 10.96 -0.58 -12.81
C ALA A 305 11.34 0.24 -14.05
N ASP A 306 10.34 0.84 -14.70
CA ASP A 306 10.52 1.58 -15.94
C ASP A 306 9.55 2.78 -15.99
N PRO A 307 10.01 3.98 -16.39
CA PRO A 307 9.17 5.18 -16.43
C PRO A 307 7.96 5.08 -17.37
N ARG A 308 7.95 4.13 -18.31
CA ARG A 308 6.85 3.87 -19.25
C ARG A 308 5.68 3.12 -18.60
N LEU A 309 5.86 2.52 -17.43
CA LEU A 309 4.83 1.75 -16.74
C LEU A 309 4.14 2.55 -15.62
N ASN A 310 2.87 2.24 -15.45
CA ASN A 310 2.11 2.50 -14.24
C ASN A 310 1.79 1.17 -13.55
N VAL A 311 1.60 1.24 -12.24
CA VAL A 311 1.21 0.09 -11.43
C VAL A 311 0.17 0.50 -10.39
N LEU A 312 -0.87 -0.32 -10.26
CA LEU A 312 -1.79 -0.34 -9.13
C LEU A 312 -1.51 -1.65 -8.37
N ARG A 313 -1.36 -1.57 -7.04
CA ARG A 313 -1.14 -2.78 -6.22
C ARG A 313 -2.21 -2.96 -5.16
N ILE A 314 -2.57 -4.20 -4.90
CA ILE A 314 -3.43 -4.62 -3.79
C ILE A 314 -2.62 -5.55 -2.89
N THR A 315 -2.46 -5.16 -1.63
CA THR A 315 -1.59 -5.85 -0.67
C THR A 315 -2.31 -6.13 0.65
N PRO A 316 -1.96 -7.21 1.36
CA PRO A 316 -2.49 -7.51 2.67
C PRO A 316 -1.68 -6.84 3.77
N ASP A 317 -2.35 -6.00 4.53
CA ASP A 317 -1.81 -5.42 5.76
C ASP A 317 -2.54 -5.97 6.98
N PRO A 318 -1.96 -5.90 8.19
CA PRO A 318 -2.62 -6.35 9.40
C PRO A 318 -4.00 -5.68 9.53
N GLY A 319 -5.05 -6.50 9.54
CA GLY A 319 -6.43 -6.04 9.66
C GLY A 319 -7.08 -5.43 8.42
N VAL A 320 -6.35 -5.16 7.33
CA VAL A 320 -6.93 -4.52 6.13
C VAL A 320 -6.40 -5.10 4.81
N ILE A 321 -7.09 -4.79 3.71
CA ILE A 321 -6.50 -4.77 2.37
C ILE A 321 -6.11 -3.32 2.10
N GLU A 322 -4.88 -3.09 1.64
CA GLU A 322 -4.41 -1.79 1.17
C GLU A 322 -4.38 -1.78 -0.36
N VAL A 323 -4.83 -0.68 -0.96
CA VAL A 323 -4.74 -0.46 -2.41
C VAL A 323 -3.83 0.74 -2.67
N ASN A 324 -2.69 0.48 -3.30
CA ASN A 324 -1.74 1.51 -3.73
C ASN A 324 -2.14 2.00 -5.12
N LEU A 325 -2.68 3.21 -5.21
CA LEU A 325 -3.06 3.83 -6.49
C LEU A 325 -1.87 4.53 -7.15
N PRO A 326 -1.79 4.56 -8.50
CA PRO A 326 -0.83 5.41 -9.18
C PRO A 326 -1.09 6.89 -8.81
N PRO A 327 -0.04 7.73 -8.67
CA PRO A 327 -0.22 9.15 -8.46
C PRO A 327 -0.98 9.79 -9.63
N ALA A 328 -2.04 10.53 -9.31
CA ALA A 328 -2.81 11.29 -10.27
C ALA A 328 -2.13 12.63 -10.58
N ALA A 329 -2.12 13.02 -11.85
CA ALA A 329 -1.56 14.28 -12.32
C ALA A 329 -2.51 15.47 -12.15
N SER A 330 -3.82 15.20 -12.08
CA SER A 330 -4.87 16.22 -12.02
C SER A 330 -5.90 15.89 -10.96
N TRP A 331 -6.66 16.92 -10.56
CA TRP A 331 -7.81 16.77 -9.67
C TRP A 331 -8.85 15.80 -10.25
N SER A 332 -9.16 15.92 -11.54
CA SER A 332 -10.16 15.08 -12.22
C SER A 332 -9.76 13.60 -12.20
N GLU A 333 -8.48 13.31 -12.46
CA GLU A 333 -7.96 11.95 -12.41
C GLU A 333 -8.00 11.41 -10.98
N LEU A 334 -7.59 12.20 -9.98
CA LEU A 334 -7.64 11.81 -8.57
C LEU A 334 -9.07 11.47 -8.12
N ALA A 335 -10.04 12.33 -8.46
CA ALA A 335 -11.45 12.14 -8.12
C ALA A 335 -12.02 10.90 -8.81
N SER A 336 -11.71 10.69 -10.10
CA SER A 336 -12.13 9.52 -10.86
C SER A 336 -11.56 8.23 -10.27
N ASN A 337 -10.26 8.18 -10.01
CA ASN A 337 -9.58 7.00 -9.47
C ASN A 337 -10.15 6.61 -8.09
N THR A 338 -10.33 7.59 -7.21
CA THR A 338 -10.86 7.37 -5.86
C THR A 338 -12.31 6.87 -5.90
N ARG A 339 -13.15 7.46 -6.77
CA ARG A 339 -14.54 7.04 -6.95
C ARG A 339 -14.65 5.61 -7.49
N VAL A 340 -13.91 5.30 -8.56
CA VAL A 340 -13.91 3.95 -9.17
C VAL A 340 -13.48 2.92 -8.14
N LEU A 341 -12.43 3.20 -7.37
CA LEU A 341 -11.98 2.28 -6.33
C LEU A 341 -13.07 2.00 -5.28
N ASP A 342 -13.73 3.03 -4.75
CA ASP A 342 -14.80 2.86 -3.76
C ASP A 342 -15.99 2.07 -4.33
N GLU A 343 -16.45 2.40 -5.54
CA GLU A 343 -17.54 1.70 -6.21
C GLU A 343 -17.22 0.21 -6.44
N GLU A 344 -16.02 -0.11 -6.95
CA GLU A 344 -15.62 -1.48 -7.23
C GLU A 344 -15.33 -2.29 -5.94
N ALA A 345 -14.79 -1.65 -4.90
CA ALA A 345 -14.60 -2.26 -3.58
C ALA A 345 -15.95 -2.66 -2.95
N ARG A 346 -16.93 -1.74 -2.94
CA ARG A 346 -18.28 -2.03 -2.44
C ARG A 346 -18.96 -3.16 -3.22
N ALA A 347 -18.78 -3.18 -4.54
CA ALA A 347 -19.36 -4.22 -5.40
C ALA A 347 -18.85 -5.64 -5.08
N VAL A 348 -17.66 -5.79 -4.50
CA VAL A 348 -17.12 -7.10 -4.09
C VAL A 348 -17.33 -7.41 -2.61
N GLY A 349 -18.04 -6.56 -1.88
CA GLY A 349 -18.32 -6.74 -0.44
C GLY A 349 -17.21 -6.24 0.47
N LEU A 350 -16.39 -5.30 0.00
CA LEU A 350 -15.45 -4.54 0.84
C LEU A 350 -16.08 -3.21 1.29
N THR A 351 -15.67 -2.73 2.46
CA THR A 351 -16.15 -1.49 3.07
C THR A 351 -14.99 -0.74 3.76
N THR A 352 -15.18 0.55 3.96
CA THR A 352 -14.25 1.45 4.67
C THR A 352 -14.67 1.72 6.12
N VAL A 353 -15.77 1.08 6.57
CA VAL A 353 -16.37 1.30 7.88
C VAL A 353 -16.47 -0.01 8.64
N LYS A 354 -15.99 0.02 9.89
CA LYS A 354 -16.24 -1.00 10.91
C LYS A 354 -17.26 -0.47 11.93
N TYR A 355 -17.80 -1.34 12.77
CA TYR A 355 -18.65 -0.95 13.90
C TYR A 355 -18.01 -1.37 15.21
N SER A 356 -18.04 -0.48 16.19
CA SER A 356 -17.73 -0.78 17.59
C SER A 356 -18.83 -1.66 18.21
N PHE A 357 -18.56 -2.24 19.39
CA PHE A 357 -19.52 -3.07 20.12
C PHE A 357 -20.83 -2.37 20.46
N ASP A 358 -20.81 -1.03 20.59
CA ASP A 358 -22.00 -0.20 20.83
C ASP A 358 -22.67 0.31 19.55
N GLY A 359 -22.24 -0.18 18.37
CA GLY A 359 -22.81 0.17 17.08
C GLY A 359 -22.30 1.49 16.49
N ARG A 360 -21.34 2.17 17.14
CA ARG A 360 -20.69 3.36 16.55
C ARG A 360 -19.90 2.98 15.30
N PRO A 361 -20.03 3.73 14.19
CA PRO A 361 -19.17 3.52 13.03
C PRO A 361 -17.75 3.99 13.36
N LEU A 362 -16.78 3.16 13.01
CA LEU A 362 -15.34 3.41 13.10
C LEU A 362 -14.74 3.26 11.71
N ALA A 363 -13.57 3.81 11.47
CA ALA A 363 -12.85 3.44 10.25
C ALA A 363 -12.31 2.01 10.36
N THR A 364 -11.67 1.56 9.29
CA THR A 364 -11.05 0.23 9.18
C THR A 364 -9.89 0.00 10.16
N GLY A 365 -9.33 1.06 10.75
CA GLY A 365 -8.09 1.01 11.53
C GLY A 365 -6.81 0.98 10.68
N GLY A 366 -6.95 0.89 9.34
CA GLY A 366 -5.89 1.17 8.39
C GLY A 366 -5.82 2.66 8.06
N GLY A 367 -4.64 3.12 7.65
CA GLY A 367 -4.46 4.48 7.15
C GLY A 367 -5.16 4.71 5.80
N ASN A 368 -5.26 5.98 5.42
CA ASN A 368 -5.49 6.43 4.05
C ASN A 368 -4.41 7.46 3.72
N HIS A 369 -3.16 6.99 3.65
CA HIS A 369 -2.02 7.88 3.51
C HIS A 369 -2.17 8.71 2.23
N VAL A 370 -1.96 10.02 2.35
CA VAL A 370 -1.93 10.92 1.20
C VAL A 370 -0.49 11.07 0.75
N THR A 371 -0.21 10.70 -0.50
CA THR A 371 1.15 10.79 -1.06
C THR A 371 1.25 11.97 -2.01
N LEU A 372 2.30 12.77 -1.88
CA LEU A 372 2.54 13.98 -2.67
C LEU A 372 3.92 13.87 -3.34
N GLY A 373 3.98 14.08 -4.65
CA GLY A 373 5.24 13.96 -5.38
C GLY A 373 5.14 14.51 -6.80
N SER A 374 5.94 13.94 -7.69
CA SER A 374 6.02 14.29 -9.12
C SER A 374 6.40 13.04 -9.94
N PRO A 375 6.36 13.09 -11.29
CA PRO A 375 6.73 11.94 -12.13
C PRO A 375 8.15 11.40 -11.89
N SER A 376 9.06 12.27 -11.43
CA SER A 376 10.42 11.92 -11.06
C SER A 376 10.83 12.63 -9.77
N TRP A 377 11.79 12.06 -9.04
CA TRP A 377 12.30 12.68 -7.82
C TRP A 377 12.91 14.06 -8.10
N ALA A 378 13.57 14.23 -9.26
CA ALA A 378 14.18 15.49 -9.65
C ALA A 378 13.15 16.63 -9.85
N GLU A 379 11.89 16.26 -10.09
CA GLU A 379 10.80 17.22 -10.24
C GLU A 379 10.02 17.49 -8.96
N SER A 380 10.28 16.72 -7.90
CA SER A 380 9.54 16.81 -6.64
C SER A 380 9.48 18.25 -6.11
N PRO A 381 8.29 18.77 -5.75
CA PRO A 381 8.16 20.13 -5.23
C PRO A 381 8.91 20.30 -3.91
N PHE A 382 9.04 19.24 -3.11
CA PHE A 382 9.72 19.27 -1.81
C PHE A 382 11.25 19.28 -1.94
N LEU A 383 11.81 18.70 -3.02
CA LEU A 383 13.25 18.74 -3.28
C LEU A 383 13.66 20.03 -3.99
N LYS A 384 12.83 20.55 -4.90
CA LYS A 384 13.05 21.85 -5.56
C LYS A 384 12.87 23.04 -4.60
N ARG A 385 11.86 22.96 -3.74
CA ARG A 385 11.48 24.01 -2.78
C ARG A 385 11.30 23.39 -1.39
N PRO A 386 12.39 23.10 -0.65
CA PRO A 386 12.30 22.52 0.69
C PRO A 386 11.58 23.42 1.71
N ASP A 387 11.46 24.73 1.45
CA ASP A 387 10.59 25.62 2.24
C ASP A 387 9.10 25.23 2.20
N LEU A 388 8.66 24.49 1.18
CA LEU A 388 7.31 23.94 1.14
C LEU A 388 7.09 22.93 2.28
N LEU A 389 8.04 22.01 2.47
CA LEU A 389 7.96 21.03 3.57
C LEU A 389 8.08 21.74 4.93
N GLN A 390 8.94 22.74 5.05
CA GLN A 390 8.98 23.58 6.26
C GLN A 390 7.64 24.26 6.53
N SER A 391 7.03 24.84 5.50
CA SER A 391 5.72 25.51 5.61
C SER A 391 4.65 24.54 6.09
N LEU A 392 4.58 23.34 5.50
CA LEU A 392 3.63 22.30 5.90
C LEU A 392 3.86 21.85 7.34
N LEU A 393 5.10 21.55 7.72
CA LEU A 393 5.45 21.12 9.09
C LEU A 393 5.09 22.19 10.13
N THR A 394 5.48 23.44 9.91
CA THR A 394 5.14 24.55 10.83
C THR A 394 3.65 24.78 10.88
N TYR A 395 2.96 24.76 9.74
CA TYR A 395 1.52 25.01 9.69
C TYR A 395 0.71 23.90 10.39
N TRP A 396 1.05 22.64 10.14
CA TRP A 396 0.48 21.51 10.89
C TRP A 396 0.77 21.68 12.39
N GLN A 397 2.01 22.03 12.77
CA GLN A 397 2.38 22.26 14.17
C GLN A 397 1.59 23.43 14.82
N HIS A 398 1.14 24.41 14.04
CA HIS A 398 0.31 25.51 14.53
C HIS A 398 -1.18 25.17 14.62
N HIS A 399 -1.65 24.17 13.86
CA HIS A 399 -3.06 23.81 13.76
C HIS A 399 -3.29 22.32 14.07
N PRO A 400 -3.44 21.94 15.36
CA PRO A 400 -3.71 20.57 15.78
C PRO A 400 -4.93 19.92 15.11
N ALA A 401 -5.90 20.72 14.63
CA ALA A 401 -7.02 20.21 13.86
C ALA A 401 -6.59 19.38 12.63
N LEU A 402 -5.51 19.75 11.97
CA LEU A 402 -5.02 19.03 10.79
C LEU A 402 -4.46 17.63 11.10
N SER A 403 -4.05 17.38 12.36
CA SER A 403 -3.60 16.07 12.84
C SER A 403 -4.75 15.26 13.47
N TYR A 404 -5.65 15.91 14.20
CA TYR A 404 -6.60 15.22 15.08
C TYR A 404 -8.00 15.05 14.51
N MET A 405 -8.45 15.95 13.63
CA MET A 405 -9.78 15.90 13.02
C MET A 405 -9.93 14.70 12.06
N PHE A 406 -8.83 14.31 11.43
CA PHE A 406 -8.81 13.36 10.32
C PHE A 406 -8.09 12.05 10.63
N SER A 407 -7.57 11.89 11.84
CA SER A 407 -6.89 10.69 12.31
C SER A 407 -7.85 9.68 12.94
N GLY A 408 -7.33 8.47 13.15
CA GLY A 408 -8.07 7.40 13.80
C GLY A 408 -8.21 7.55 15.30
N LEU A 409 -9.00 6.67 15.91
CA LEU A 409 -9.25 6.68 17.37
C LEU A 409 -7.95 6.71 18.18
N PHE A 410 -6.92 6.04 17.69
CA PHE A 410 -5.62 5.95 18.32
C PHE A 410 -4.76 7.18 18.01
N VAL A 411 -4.89 8.23 18.84
CA VAL A 411 -4.02 9.42 18.86
C VAL A 411 -3.06 9.37 20.04
N GLY A 412 -2.03 10.22 20.05
CA GLY A 412 -1.02 10.22 21.11
C GLY A 412 0.37 9.83 20.62
N PRO A 413 1.37 9.89 21.53
CA PRO A 413 2.79 9.70 21.20
C PRO A 413 3.13 8.33 20.63
N THR A 414 2.31 7.32 20.96
CA THR A 414 2.51 5.94 20.53
C THR A 414 1.61 5.53 19.37
N SER A 415 0.88 6.50 18.78
CA SER A 415 -0.04 6.27 17.66
C SER A 415 0.66 5.75 16.40
N GLN A 416 -0.10 5.39 15.37
CA GLN A 416 0.47 4.93 14.10
C GLN A 416 1.30 6.02 13.41
N ALA A 417 0.88 7.28 13.56
CA ALA A 417 1.46 8.46 12.95
C ALA A 417 1.39 9.65 13.92
N PRO A 418 2.13 9.64 15.05
CA PRO A 418 2.08 10.70 16.04
C PRO A 418 2.47 12.05 15.45
N ARG A 419 1.83 13.07 15.97
CA ARG A 419 2.17 14.45 15.69
C ARG A 419 3.58 14.75 16.21
N ILE A 420 4.29 15.62 15.49
CA ILE A 420 5.72 15.87 15.71
C ILE A 420 6.08 16.33 17.14
N ASP A 421 5.16 17.01 17.83
CA ASP A 421 5.33 17.55 19.18
C ASP A 421 4.45 16.85 20.23
N GLU A 422 4.03 15.62 19.95
CA GLU A 422 3.24 14.81 20.88
C GLU A 422 4.10 13.77 21.61
N ALA A 423 5.20 13.34 20.97
CA ALA A 423 6.12 12.32 21.45
C ALA A 423 7.39 12.88 22.10
N ARG A 424 7.88 14.02 21.60
CA ARG A 424 9.22 14.53 21.91
C ARG A 424 9.28 16.05 21.73
N ASP A 425 8.89 16.78 22.76
CA ASP A 425 8.89 18.25 22.76
C ASP A 425 10.28 18.86 22.46
N ASP A 426 11.35 18.13 22.79
CA ASP A 426 12.74 18.52 22.54
C ASP A 426 13.08 18.58 21.04
N LEU A 427 12.38 17.82 20.19
CA LEU A 427 12.59 17.80 18.73
C LEU A 427 12.29 19.14 18.07
N LEU A 428 11.36 19.94 18.60
CA LEU A 428 10.99 21.20 17.96
C LEU A 428 12.15 22.21 17.97
N CYS A 429 13.05 22.14 18.94
CA CYS A 429 14.26 22.96 18.96
C CYS A 429 15.22 22.55 17.83
N GLU A 430 15.51 21.26 17.73
CA GLU A 430 16.38 20.69 16.70
C GLU A 430 15.81 20.91 15.29
N LEU A 431 14.49 20.80 15.13
CA LEU A 431 13.83 21.06 13.85
C LEU A 431 13.92 22.54 13.44
N ALA A 432 13.81 23.45 14.41
CA ALA A 432 14.01 24.88 14.13
C ALA A 432 15.46 25.15 13.67
N ILE A 433 16.45 24.49 14.28
CA ILE A 433 17.85 24.56 13.85
C ILE A 433 18.00 23.98 12.44
N ALA A 434 17.40 22.81 12.16
CA ALA A 434 17.43 22.19 10.84
C ALA A 434 16.84 23.10 9.76
N PHE A 435 15.76 23.83 10.06
CA PHE A 435 15.16 24.81 9.14
C PHE A 435 16.10 25.98 8.88
N GLN A 436 16.79 26.49 9.90
CA GLN A 436 17.82 27.52 9.73
C GLN A 436 18.96 27.03 8.84
N GLN A 437 19.42 25.77 9.01
CA GLN A 437 20.45 25.19 8.16
C GLN A 437 19.97 25.00 6.71
N LEU A 438 18.72 24.58 6.50
CA LEU A 438 18.12 24.51 5.17
C LEU A 438 18.07 25.89 4.49
N ASP A 439 17.66 26.93 5.21
CA ASP A 439 17.62 28.29 4.65
C ASP A 439 19.02 28.86 4.39
N ALA A 440 20.00 28.57 5.26
CA ALA A 440 21.39 28.97 5.05
C ALA A 440 22.03 28.27 3.84
N ALA A 441 21.79 26.97 3.68
CA ALA A 441 22.32 26.19 2.56
C ALA A 441 21.77 26.65 1.20
N ARG A 442 20.62 27.35 1.19
CA ARG A 442 19.99 27.91 -0.02
C ARG A 442 20.52 29.28 -0.41
N GLN A 443 21.59 29.78 0.22
CA GLN A 443 22.19 31.05 -0.14
C GLN A 443 23.34 30.83 -1.15
N PRO A 444 23.33 31.53 -2.31
CA PRO A 444 22.39 32.57 -2.71
C PRO A 444 21.01 32.04 -3.11
N VAL A 445 19.96 32.84 -2.85
CA VAL A 445 18.54 32.50 -3.06
C VAL A 445 18.33 31.83 -4.42
N GLY A 446 17.84 30.60 -4.40
CA GLY A 446 17.62 29.79 -5.60
C GLY A 446 18.67 28.71 -5.83
N ALA A 447 19.69 28.59 -4.98
CA ALA A 447 20.61 27.45 -5.01
C ALA A 447 19.85 26.13 -4.83
N MET A 448 20.04 25.21 -5.78
CA MET A 448 19.49 23.86 -5.71
C MET A 448 20.27 23.06 -4.67
N LEU A 449 19.56 22.55 -3.65
CA LEU A 449 20.18 21.70 -2.64
C LEU A 449 20.30 20.27 -3.15
N GLU A 450 21.43 19.64 -2.82
CA GLU A 450 21.57 18.20 -2.94
C GLU A 450 20.49 17.50 -2.08
N PRO A 451 19.64 16.63 -2.65
CA PRO A 451 18.55 15.99 -1.91
C PRO A 451 19.00 15.24 -0.64
N ARG A 452 20.24 14.75 -0.60
CA ARG A 452 20.84 14.11 0.58
C ARG A 452 20.97 15.06 1.78
N ILE A 453 21.15 16.36 1.54
CA ILE A 453 21.22 17.37 2.60
C ILE A 453 19.83 17.55 3.22
N ILE A 454 18.79 17.61 2.38
CA ILE A 454 17.40 17.73 2.84
C ILE A 454 17.02 16.51 3.68
N ASP A 455 17.32 15.30 3.18
CA ASP A 455 17.06 14.05 3.90
C ASP A 455 17.82 14.00 5.23
N GLY A 456 19.13 14.24 5.22
CA GLY A 456 19.97 14.15 6.41
C GLY A 456 19.60 15.14 7.52
N LEU A 457 19.07 16.33 7.17
CA LEU A 457 18.62 17.33 8.13
C LEU A 457 17.27 16.98 8.78
N LEU A 458 16.42 16.21 8.11
CA LEU A 458 15.03 15.97 8.54
C LEU A 458 14.76 14.55 9.03
N ARG A 459 15.42 13.53 8.47
CA ARG A 459 15.10 12.10 8.68
C ARG A 459 15.12 11.67 10.14
N HIS A 460 16.03 12.21 10.94
CA HIS A 460 16.17 11.85 12.35
C HIS A 460 15.25 12.66 13.27
N LEU A 461 14.60 13.69 12.73
CA LEU A 461 13.66 14.56 13.44
C LEU A 461 12.20 14.20 13.13
N LEU A 462 11.94 13.66 11.93
CA LEU A 462 10.64 13.15 11.52
C LEU A 462 10.54 11.65 11.83
N VAL A 463 10.40 11.32 13.13
CA VAL A 463 10.35 9.94 13.64
C VAL A 463 9.35 9.82 14.80
N ASP A 464 8.89 8.60 15.07
CA ASP A 464 8.13 8.31 16.29
C ASP A 464 9.02 8.20 17.54
N VAL A 465 8.42 7.89 18.71
CA VAL A 465 9.14 7.68 19.99
C VAL A 465 10.22 6.60 19.93
N THR A 466 10.16 5.68 18.97
CA THR A 466 11.12 4.58 18.80
C THR A 466 12.21 4.90 17.78
N GLY A 467 12.15 6.08 17.14
CA GLY A 467 13.07 6.47 16.08
C GLY A 467 12.67 5.95 14.69
N ASN A 468 11.43 5.53 14.51
CA ASN A 468 10.94 5.01 13.23
C ASN A 468 10.36 6.12 12.35
N ALA A 469 11.06 6.45 11.25
CA ALA A 469 10.63 7.46 10.27
C ALA A 469 9.38 7.05 9.48
N HIS A 470 9.15 5.74 9.32
CA HIS A 470 7.95 5.22 8.66
C HIS A 470 6.68 5.50 9.46
N ARG A 471 6.81 5.81 10.76
CA ARG A 471 5.69 6.13 11.65
C ARG A 471 5.56 7.63 11.91
N ALA A 472 6.28 8.49 11.19
CA ALA A 472 6.08 9.93 11.31
C ALA A 472 4.78 10.37 10.62
N GLU A 473 4.10 11.39 11.18
CA GLU A 473 2.96 12.05 10.52
C GLU A 473 3.32 12.54 9.11
N PHE A 474 4.51 13.16 8.98
CA PHE A 474 5.15 13.51 7.72
C PHE A 474 6.29 12.55 7.45
N CYS A 475 6.02 11.48 6.71
CA CYS A 475 7.00 10.46 6.41
C CYS A 475 7.78 10.81 5.13
N ILE A 476 9.12 10.80 5.25
CA ILE A 476 10.05 11.13 4.15
C ILE A 476 10.84 9.91 3.66
N ASP A 477 10.39 8.69 3.98
CA ASP A 477 11.08 7.45 3.54
C ASP A 477 11.09 7.29 2.03
N LYS A 478 10.04 7.76 1.35
CA LYS A 478 9.94 7.75 -0.11
C LYS A 478 10.44 9.05 -0.76
N LEU A 479 10.93 10.02 0.04
CA LEU A 479 11.38 11.32 -0.47
C LEU A 479 12.78 11.20 -1.09
N PHE A 480 13.80 10.97 -0.27
CA PHE A 480 15.16 10.76 -0.74
C PHE A 480 16.02 9.96 0.25
N ALA A 481 15.51 8.84 0.78
CA ALA A 481 16.24 7.96 1.70
C ALA A 481 17.40 7.24 0.99
N PRO A 482 18.68 7.57 1.26
CA PRO A 482 19.80 6.90 0.62
C PRO A 482 19.93 5.45 1.11
N GLY A 483 20.21 4.52 0.20
CA GLY A 483 20.46 3.12 0.55
C GLY A 483 19.20 2.26 0.76
N SER A 484 17.99 2.84 0.69
CA SER A 484 16.73 2.10 0.71
C SER A 484 16.22 1.83 -0.70
N PRO A 485 15.92 0.58 -1.09
CA PRO A 485 15.22 0.28 -2.34
C PRO A 485 13.89 1.03 -2.42
N GLY A 486 13.71 1.88 -3.44
CA GLY A 486 12.52 2.73 -3.56
C GLY A 486 12.49 3.94 -2.61
N GLY A 487 13.60 4.29 -1.96
CA GLY A 487 13.69 5.46 -1.08
C GLY A 487 13.85 6.81 -1.80
N GLN A 488 14.11 6.80 -3.10
CA GLN A 488 14.43 7.98 -3.91
C GLN A 488 13.33 8.28 -4.95
N LEU A 489 12.09 8.37 -4.50
CA LEU A 489 10.93 8.63 -5.37
C LEU A 489 10.55 10.11 -5.41
N GLY A 490 11.05 10.93 -4.49
CA GLY A 490 10.63 12.34 -4.35
C GLY A 490 9.22 12.50 -3.78
N VAL A 491 8.74 11.49 -3.05
CA VAL A 491 7.38 11.42 -2.51
C VAL A 491 7.38 11.70 -1.01
N LEU A 492 6.55 12.65 -0.58
CA LEU A 492 6.18 12.88 0.82
C LEU A 492 4.89 12.12 1.13
N GLU A 493 4.82 11.46 2.28
CA GLU A 493 3.63 10.72 2.73
C GLU A 493 3.05 11.35 4.00
N LEU A 494 1.77 11.75 3.94
CA LEU A 494 1.02 12.21 5.10
C LEU A 494 0.24 11.04 5.67
N ARG A 495 0.61 10.61 6.88
CA ARG A 495 0.17 9.33 7.44
C ARG A 495 -0.94 9.44 8.49
N ALA A 496 -1.17 10.63 9.05
CA ALA A 496 -2.21 10.86 10.07
C ALA A 496 -3.63 11.01 9.51
N PHE A 497 -3.89 10.47 8.31
CA PHE A 497 -5.22 10.41 7.70
C PHE A 497 -5.78 8.99 7.82
N GLU A 498 -6.96 8.86 8.41
CA GLU A 498 -7.71 7.61 8.44
C GLU A 498 -8.63 7.48 7.21
N MET A 499 -9.02 6.25 6.88
CA MET A 499 -9.94 5.99 5.78
C MET A 499 -11.35 6.51 6.08
N PRO A 500 -11.89 7.47 5.29
CA PRO A 500 -13.24 7.97 5.50
C PRO A 500 -14.33 7.00 5.01
N PRO A 501 -15.56 7.12 5.54
CA PRO A 501 -16.69 6.24 5.18
C PRO A 501 -17.19 6.43 3.74
N ASP A 502 -16.93 7.57 3.11
CA ASP A 502 -17.33 7.94 1.76
C ASP A 502 -16.13 8.51 0.98
N TRP A 503 -15.98 8.15 -0.29
CA TRP A 503 -14.88 8.63 -1.12
C TRP A 503 -14.89 10.15 -1.32
N ARG A 504 -16.07 10.79 -1.34
CA ARG A 504 -16.21 12.26 -1.44
C ARG A 504 -15.62 12.97 -0.23
N MET A 505 -15.72 12.35 0.95
CA MET A 505 -15.01 12.83 2.14
C MET A 505 -13.50 12.76 1.90
N GLY A 506 -12.96 11.63 1.44
CA GLY A 506 -11.53 11.51 1.09
C GLY A 506 -11.04 12.55 0.08
N MET A 507 -11.90 12.97 -0.85
CA MET A 507 -11.60 14.05 -1.78
C MET A 507 -11.52 15.42 -1.11
N ILE A 508 -12.29 15.69 -0.06
CA ILE A 508 -12.18 16.95 0.70
C ILE A 508 -10.82 17.04 1.41
N HIS A 509 -10.32 15.94 2.01
CA HIS A 509 -8.95 15.90 2.55
C HIS A 509 -7.91 16.21 1.48
N SER A 510 -8.03 15.53 0.35
CA SER A 510 -7.14 15.70 -0.79
C SER A 510 -7.13 17.16 -1.26
N LEU A 511 -8.30 17.78 -1.36
CA LEU A 511 -8.44 19.18 -1.76
C LEU A 511 -7.83 20.14 -0.74
N LEU A 512 -8.05 19.92 0.56
CA LEU A 512 -7.47 20.72 1.63
C LEU A 512 -5.93 20.73 1.54
N VAL A 513 -5.33 19.55 1.39
CA VAL A 513 -3.88 19.39 1.24
C VAL A 513 -3.37 20.11 -0.02
N ARG A 514 -4.02 19.91 -1.18
CA ARG A 514 -3.66 20.60 -2.43
C ARG A 514 -3.75 22.12 -2.31
N ALA A 515 -4.79 22.63 -1.66
CA ALA A 515 -4.98 24.06 -1.45
C ALA A 515 -3.89 24.66 -0.55
N LEU A 516 -3.47 23.94 0.50
CA LEU A 516 -2.36 24.34 1.36
C LEU A 516 -1.02 24.31 0.62
N VAL A 517 -0.77 23.29 -0.21
CA VAL A 517 0.42 23.25 -1.08
C VAL A 517 0.44 24.44 -2.03
N ALA A 518 -0.67 24.73 -2.72
CA ALA A 518 -0.78 25.87 -3.62
C ALA A 518 -0.53 27.21 -2.89
N ARG A 519 -1.10 27.37 -1.69
CA ARG A 519 -0.89 28.56 -0.84
C ARG A 519 0.58 28.72 -0.48
N PHE A 520 1.22 27.68 0.05
CA PHE A 520 2.60 27.76 0.54
C PHE A 520 3.63 27.84 -0.58
N TRP A 521 3.31 27.31 -1.75
CA TRP A 521 4.12 27.52 -2.94
C TRP A 521 4.17 29.00 -3.34
N LYS A 522 3.02 29.68 -3.33
CA LYS A 522 2.90 31.11 -3.64
C LYS A 522 3.49 31.98 -2.53
N THR A 523 3.24 31.63 -1.27
CA THR A 523 3.70 32.40 -0.11
C THR A 523 4.08 31.43 1.01
N PRO A 524 5.38 31.15 1.20
CA PRO A 524 5.85 30.24 2.23
C PRO A 524 5.34 30.64 3.62
N TYR A 525 4.91 29.66 4.41
CA TYR A 525 4.49 29.90 5.77
C TYR A 525 5.71 29.85 6.70
N ARG A 526 5.95 30.95 7.42
CA ARG A 526 7.08 31.11 8.33
C ARG A 526 6.56 31.49 9.71
N GLY A 527 7.10 30.87 10.75
CA GLY A 527 6.75 31.13 12.13
C GLY A 527 7.58 30.27 13.08
N GLU A 528 7.71 30.71 14.33
CA GLU A 528 8.31 29.90 15.39
C GLU A 528 7.32 28.84 15.87
N PHE A 529 7.82 27.63 16.14
CA PHE A 529 6.97 26.55 16.66
C PHE A 529 6.30 26.94 17.98
N ARG A 530 4.99 26.70 18.07
CA ARG A 530 4.19 26.96 19.28
C ARG A 530 4.52 25.91 20.34
N ARG A 531 4.81 26.32 21.57
CA ARG A 531 5.03 25.41 22.70
C ARG A 531 3.68 25.07 23.35
N TRP A 532 2.94 24.12 22.76
CA TRP A 532 1.62 23.74 23.25
C TRP A 532 1.66 23.13 24.66
N GLY A 533 2.62 22.25 24.94
CA GLY A 533 2.71 21.53 26.22
C GLY A 533 1.37 20.87 26.57
N GLY A 534 0.96 20.96 27.84
CA GLY A 534 -0.33 20.41 28.30
C GLY A 534 -1.56 20.94 27.55
N ALA A 535 -1.50 22.15 26.96
CA ALA A 535 -2.62 22.71 26.22
C ALA A 535 -2.98 21.88 24.97
N LEU A 536 -2.03 21.10 24.42
CA LEU A 536 -2.30 20.17 23.33
C LEU A 536 -3.39 19.17 23.74
N HIS A 537 -3.24 18.56 24.91
CA HIS A 537 -4.18 17.58 25.44
C HIS A 537 -5.43 18.22 26.07
N ASP A 538 -5.28 19.36 26.76
CA ASP A 538 -6.40 20.01 27.45
C ASP A 538 -7.41 20.64 26.48
N ARG A 539 -6.93 21.22 25.38
CA ARG A 539 -7.79 21.90 24.39
C ARG A 539 -8.09 21.00 23.20
N PHE A 540 -7.06 20.49 22.53
CA PHE A 540 -7.21 19.87 21.22
C PHE A 540 -7.60 18.39 21.26
N MET A 541 -7.88 17.85 22.45
CA MET A 541 -8.65 16.60 22.57
C MET A 541 -10.16 16.84 22.56
N LEU A 542 -10.61 18.10 22.63
CA LEU A 542 -12.03 18.46 22.64
C LEU A 542 -12.51 18.94 21.25
N PRO A 543 -13.69 18.46 20.78
CA PRO A 543 -14.26 18.83 19.48
C PRO A 543 -14.37 20.35 19.24
N HIS A 544 -14.66 21.14 20.27
CA HIS A 544 -14.85 22.58 20.17
C HIS A 544 -13.60 23.30 19.67
N PHE A 545 -12.45 23.04 20.30
CA PHE A 545 -11.20 23.71 19.94
C PHE A 545 -10.68 23.24 18.59
N LEU A 546 -10.84 21.96 18.26
CA LEU A 546 -10.48 21.43 16.94
C LEU A 546 -11.33 22.05 15.82
N ASN A 547 -12.65 22.20 16.03
CA ASN A 547 -13.51 22.85 15.04
C ASN A 547 -13.21 24.36 14.91
N ALA A 548 -12.87 25.03 16.02
CA ALA A 548 -12.45 26.43 15.98
C ALA A 548 -11.13 26.61 15.20
N ASP A 549 -10.14 25.76 15.47
CA ASP A 549 -8.84 25.75 14.80
C ASP A 549 -8.97 25.41 13.31
N LEU A 550 -9.79 24.42 12.95
CA LEU A 550 -10.08 24.13 11.54
C LEU A 550 -10.71 25.34 10.83
N ARG A 551 -11.65 26.06 11.48
CA ARG A 551 -12.26 27.26 10.91
C ARG A 551 -11.24 28.38 10.67
N GLU A 552 -10.21 28.49 11.51
CA GLU A 552 -9.09 29.41 11.27
C GLU A 552 -8.35 29.04 9.98
N VAL A 553 -8.01 27.76 9.80
CA VAL A 553 -7.40 27.26 8.55
C VAL A 553 -8.27 27.58 7.32
N LEU A 554 -9.58 27.34 7.40
CA LEU A 554 -10.50 27.61 6.29
C LEU A 554 -10.61 29.12 6.00
N HIS A 555 -10.56 29.97 7.03
CA HIS A 555 -10.55 31.42 6.87
C HIS A 555 -9.27 31.88 6.14
N GLU A 556 -8.11 31.37 6.55
CA GLU A 556 -6.84 31.69 5.89
C GLU A 556 -6.80 31.23 4.43
N LEU A 557 -7.32 30.04 4.13
CA LEU A 557 -7.45 29.55 2.75
C LEU A 557 -8.41 30.42 1.93
N ALA A 558 -9.53 30.86 2.52
CA ALA A 558 -10.44 31.79 1.86
C ALA A 558 -9.75 33.13 1.53
N ALA A 559 -8.95 33.67 2.46
CA ALA A 559 -8.13 34.87 2.23
C ALA A 559 -7.07 34.66 1.13
N ALA A 560 -6.57 33.43 0.97
CA ALA A 560 -5.68 33.03 -0.12
C ALA A 560 -6.40 32.73 -1.46
N GLY A 561 -7.72 32.92 -1.53
CA GLY A 561 -8.53 32.70 -2.74
C GLY A 561 -9.11 31.28 -2.88
N CYS A 562 -8.95 30.41 -1.89
CA CYS A 562 -9.48 29.06 -1.85
C CYS A 562 -10.58 28.95 -0.78
N ARG A 563 -11.81 29.36 -1.12
CA ARG A 563 -12.94 29.34 -0.18
C ARG A 563 -13.57 27.95 -0.11
N PHE A 564 -13.40 27.28 1.02
CA PHE A 564 -14.14 26.08 1.41
C PHE A 564 -15.42 26.45 2.14
N ASP A 565 -16.49 25.67 1.96
CA ASP A 565 -17.64 25.73 2.87
C ASP A 565 -17.31 24.90 4.14
N PRO A 566 -17.36 25.49 5.34
CA PRO A 566 -17.18 24.74 6.59
C PRO A 566 -18.12 23.54 6.73
N ASN A 567 -19.31 23.57 6.11
CA ASN A 567 -20.27 22.48 6.17
C ASN A 567 -19.76 21.20 5.50
N TRP A 568 -18.83 21.30 4.55
CA TRP A 568 -18.19 20.13 3.93
C TRP A 568 -17.40 19.28 4.93
N PHE A 569 -17.00 19.86 6.07
CA PHE A 569 -16.26 19.17 7.13
C PHE A 569 -17.16 18.61 8.24
N MET A 570 -18.47 18.90 8.22
CA MET A 570 -19.41 18.35 9.20
C MET A 570 -19.51 16.82 9.17
N PRO A 571 -19.47 16.13 8.00
CA PRO A 571 -19.41 14.67 7.98
C PRO A 571 -18.20 14.10 8.74
N PHE A 572 -17.03 14.75 8.63
CA PHE A 572 -15.86 14.39 9.42
C PHE A 572 -16.06 14.67 10.90
N PHE A 573 -16.63 15.83 11.23
CA PHE A 573 -16.90 16.20 12.61
C PHE A 573 -17.81 15.19 13.30
N GLU A 574 -18.89 14.77 12.64
CA GLU A 574 -19.84 13.79 13.19
C GLU A 574 -19.26 12.37 13.23
N PHE A 575 -18.44 11.99 12.26
CA PHE A 575 -17.76 10.69 12.26
C PHE A 575 -16.72 10.61 13.38
N ARG A 576 -15.96 11.70 13.59
CA ARG A 576 -14.89 11.77 14.59
C ARG A 576 -15.41 12.02 16.01
N PHE A 577 -16.43 12.85 16.14
CA PHE A 577 -16.99 13.32 17.41
C PHE A 577 -18.51 13.06 17.46
N PRO A 578 -18.94 11.79 17.44
CA PRO A 578 -20.35 11.46 17.39
C PRO A 578 -21.12 12.10 18.55
N LEU A 579 -22.30 12.63 18.22
CA LEU A 579 -23.24 13.16 19.21
C LEU A 579 -23.75 12.02 20.09
N ILE A 580 -23.54 12.15 21.40
CA ILE A 580 -24.10 11.24 22.41
C ILE A 580 -25.54 11.64 22.69
N GLY A 581 -25.80 12.95 22.83
CA GLY A 581 -27.14 13.48 23.00
C GLY A 581 -27.12 14.98 23.28
N SER A 582 -28.29 15.61 23.17
CA SER A 582 -28.48 16.99 23.57
C SER A 582 -29.80 17.18 24.30
N VAL A 583 -29.84 18.16 25.19
CA VAL A 583 -31.05 18.59 25.89
C VAL A 583 -31.11 20.12 25.88
N ARG A 584 -32.31 20.66 25.69
CA ARG A 584 -32.57 22.09 25.83
C ARG A 584 -33.52 22.31 26.99
N HIS A 585 -33.13 23.17 27.92
CA HIS A 585 -33.96 23.65 29.01
C HIS A 585 -33.96 25.18 28.99
N ASP A 586 -35.12 25.78 28.72
CA ASP A 586 -35.26 27.21 28.46
C ASP A 586 -34.25 27.72 27.41
N ALA A 587 -33.39 28.67 27.78
CA ALA A 587 -32.37 29.24 26.90
C ALA A 587 -31.07 28.41 26.84
N ILE A 588 -30.92 27.43 27.74
CA ILE A 588 -29.68 26.65 27.88
C ILE A 588 -29.79 25.37 27.04
N GLU A 589 -28.87 25.21 26.10
CA GLU A 589 -28.67 23.97 25.34
C GLU A 589 -27.41 23.27 25.85
N ILE A 590 -27.54 22.02 26.29
CA ILE A 590 -26.43 21.16 26.69
C ILE A 590 -26.27 20.06 25.64
N GLU A 591 -25.08 19.96 25.07
CA GLU A 591 -24.70 18.97 24.06
C GLU A 591 -23.55 18.11 24.60
N LEU A 592 -23.70 16.78 24.49
CA LEU A 592 -22.68 15.80 24.85
C LEU A 592 -22.14 15.15 23.58
N ARG A 593 -20.81 15.21 23.39
CA ARG A 593 -20.12 14.56 22.28
C ARG A 593 -18.97 13.73 22.79
N GLN A 594 -18.67 12.65 22.08
CA GLN A 594 -17.41 11.96 22.27
C GLN A 594 -16.25 12.88 21.85
N ALA A 595 -15.17 12.79 22.60
CA ALA A 595 -13.95 13.56 22.43
C ALA A 595 -12.75 12.60 22.30
N LEU A 596 -11.58 13.12 21.97
CA LEU A 596 -10.38 12.30 21.83
C LEU A 596 -9.82 11.94 23.19
N GLU A 597 -9.31 10.72 23.30
CA GLU A 597 -8.49 10.31 24.44
C GLU A 597 -7.22 9.65 23.89
N PRO A 598 -6.02 10.13 24.25
CA PRO A 598 -4.78 9.45 23.87
C PRO A 598 -4.71 8.08 24.55
N TRP A 599 -4.83 7.01 23.78
CA TRP A 599 -4.56 5.68 24.30
C TRP A 599 -3.06 5.43 24.27
N LEU A 600 -2.44 5.33 25.42
CA LEU A 600 -1.01 5.08 25.49
C LEU A 600 -0.72 3.59 25.36
N ALA A 601 0.34 3.27 24.63
CA ALA A 601 0.87 1.92 24.61
C ALA A 601 1.36 1.54 26.02
N LEU A 602 0.90 0.39 26.50
CA LEU A 602 1.36 -0.23 27.72
C LEU A 602 2.71 -0.92 27.51
N GLY A 603 3.27 -1.43 28.61
CA GLY A 603 4.50 -2.21 28.59
C GLY A 603 4.43 -3.40 27.62
N GLU A 604 5.56 -3.74 27.02
CA GLU A 604 5.67 -4.87 26.10
C GLU A 604 5.22 -6.17 26.77
N GLN A 605 4.37 -6.92 26.07
CA GLN A 605 4.01 -8.26 26.44
C GLN A 605 4.63 -9.24 25.45
N ALA A 606 5.40 -10.19 25.99
CA ALA A 606 5.94 -11.29 25.21
C ALA A 606 4.84 -12.34 25.02
N ALA A 607 4.39 -12.51 23.77
CA ALA A 607 3.64 -13.69 23.36
C ALA A 607 4.59 -14.60 22.56
N SER A 608 4.34 -15.90 22.54
CA SER A 608 5.22 -16.89 21.89
C SER A 608 5.50 -16.54 20.42
N GLY A 609 6.66 -15.93 20.15
CA GLY A 609 7.13 -15.57 18.81
C GLY A 609 6.89 -14.11 18.36
N ALA A 610 6.23 -13.26 19.16
CA ALA A 610 6.07 -11.83 18.86
C ALA A 610 5.95 -10.98 20.13
N SER A 611 6.52 -9.78 20.13
CA SER A 611 6.21 -8.75 21.13
C SER A 611 5.00 -7.93 20.66
N SER A 612 4.06 -7.69 21.57
CA SER A 612 2.95 -6.77 21.34
C SER A 612 2.95 -5.70 22.42
N ARG A 613 2.51 -4.49 22.06
CA ARG A 613 2.26 -3.42 23.03
C ARG A 613 0.75 -3.16 23.03
N PRO A 614 0.00 -3.70 24.00
CA PRO A 614 -1.43 -3.40 24.09
C PRO A 614 -1.61 -1.91 24.40
N VAL A 615 -2.80 -1.40 24.10
CA VAL A 615 -3.17 0.00 24.36
C VAL A 615 -4.16 0.04 25.49
N ASP A 616 -4.03 1.01 26.40
CA ASP A 616 -5.04 1.24 27.42
C ASP A 616 -6.23 2.01 26.84
N SER A 617 -7.31 1.29 26.57
CA SER A 617 -8.60 1.82 26.09
C SER A 617 -9.65 1.86 27.20
N SER A 618 -9.24 1.86 28.47
CA SER A 618 -10.16 1.88 29.62
C SER A 618 -10.77 3.26 29.89
N LEU A 619 -10.23 4.31 29.28
CA LEU A 619 -10.71 5.69 29.41
C LEU A 619 -11.32 6.19 28.09
N GLU A 620 -12.39 6.94 28.24
CA GLU A 620 -13.11 7.63 27.17
C GLU A 620 -13.33 9.08 27.59
N ARG A 621 -13.18 10.02 26.64
CA ARG A 621 -13.41 11.44 26.90
C ARG A 621 -14.74 11.89 26.33
N ILE A 622 -15.44 12.73 27.09
CA ILE A 622 -16.70 13.36 26.67
C ILE A 622 -16.55 14.87 26.79
N GLN A 623 -16.96 15.58 25.75
CA GLN A 623 -17.15 17.03 25.79
C GLN A 623 -18.59 17.35 26.22
N VAL A 624 -18.71 18.23 27.21
CA VAL A 624 -19.98 18.88 27.58
C VAL A 624 -19.92 20.32 27.06
N MET A 625 -20.82 20.67 26.14
CA MET A 625 -20.95 22.02 25.62
C MET A 625 -22.28 22.62 26.09
N ALA A 626 -22.22 23.73 26.83
CA ALA A 626 -23.39 24.47 27.26
C ALA A 626 -23.45 25.82 26.52
N ARG A 627 -24.55 26.07 25.81
CA ARG A 627 -24.82 27.33 25.11
C ARG A 627 -25.98 28.05 25.78
N GLY A 628 -25.98 29.37 25.76
CA GLY A 628 -27.03 30.18 26.38
C GLY A 628 -26.91 30.29 27.91
N LEU A 629 -25.74 29.98 28.47
CA LEU A 629 -25.42 30.30 29.85
C LEU A 629 -25.20 31.82 29.97
N ASP A 630 -25.94 32.46 30.87
CA ASP A 630 -25.59 33.78 31.37
C ASP A 630 -24.53 33.60 32.46
N LEU A 631 -23.28 33.96 32.13
CA LEU A 631 -22.13 33.86 33.05
C LEU A 631 -21.87 35.19 33.78
N ALA A 632 -22.81 36.15 33.70
CA ALA A 632 -22.72 37.46 34.33
C ALA A 632 -22.62 37.41 35.86
#